data_AF-A0A292RXJ1-F1
#
_entry.id   AF-A0A292RXJ1-F1
#
_cell.length_a   1.000
_cell.length_b   1.000
_cell.length_c   1.000
_cell.angle_alpha   90.00
_cell.angle_beta   90.00
_cell.angle_gamma   90.00
#
_symmetry.space_group_name_H-M   'P 1'
#
loop_
_entity.id
_entity.type
_entity.pdbx_description
1 polymer ?
#
loop_
_entity_poly.entity_id
_entity_poly.type
_entity_poly.pdbx_seq_one_letter_code
_entity_poly.pdbx_strand_id
1 'polypeptide(L)'
;MDNKTLIKQYVGIVQKIARVEHRRIPNHMIEYEELVSIGIIAVQTLIKGKSEEQLARYNDAYIGTAVKWAIRNELRHRYKWYTLKHKKEDSGDDSYVSDAVASQDGNSDDMGFSISPTKVREAVYETILSIDGLAAAATDNASPFDFIKDPSAMPDEKAEIVEMSKLIKQAIAKLPQKERTVVEYRFYRNMQAKDIATMVGLSPSRITRIIQFSLNQIREYLKSKGREDY
;
A
#
# COMPACT_ATOMS: atom_id res chain seq x y z
N MET A 1 26.67 -21.45 -37.55
CA MET A 1 25.87 -20.42 -38.25
C MET A 1 25.97 -19.07 -37.51
N ASP A 2 25.86 -17.93 -38.21
CA ASP A 2 25.99 -16.60 -37.60
C ASP A 2 24.78 -16.31 -36.68
N ASN A 3 25.04 -15.96 -35.40
CA ASN A 3 24.01 -15.82 -34.35
C ASN A 3 22.90 -14.82 -34.74
N LYS A 4 23.23 -13.81 -35.56
CA LYS A 4 22.27 -12.82 -36.07
C LYS A 4 21.20 -13.43 -36.98
N THR A 5 21.55 -14.47 -37.73
CA THR A 5 20.65 -15.11 -38.71
C THR A 5 19.64 -16.01 -38.00
N LEU A 6 20.05 -16.68 -36.92
CA LEU A 6 19.18 -17.50 -36.09
C LEU A 6 18.15 -16.64 -35.33
N ILE A 7 18.57 -15.51 -34.77
CA ILE A 7 17.66 -14.60 -34.05
C ILE A 7 16.54 -14.13 -34.98
N LYS A 8 16.86 -13.76 -36.23
CA LYS A 8 15.85 -13.32 -37.23
C LYS A 8 14.77 -14.36 -37.49
N GLN A 9 15.10 -15.66 -37.43
CA GLN A 9 14.12 -16.74 -37.60
C GLN A 9 13.11 -16.78 -36.44
N TYR A 10 13.57 -16.54 -35.21
CA TYR A 10 12.72 -16.57 -34.02
C TYR A 10 11.95 -15.27 -33.74
N VAL A 11 12.30 -14.15 -34.39
CA VAL A 11 11.58 -12.86 -34.23
C VAL A 11 10.08 -13.03 -34.50
N GLY A 12 9.70 -13.78 -35.53
CA GLY A 12 8.29 -13.99 -35.86
C GLY A 12 7.54 -14.75 -34.76
N ILE A 13 8.19 -15.69 -34.08
CA ILE A 13 7.63 -16.43 -32.94
C ILE A 13 7.49 -15.50 -31.73
N VAL A 14 8.52 -14.70 -31.43
CA VAL A 14 8.50 -13.72 -30.35
C VAL A 14 7.37 -12.72 -30.52
N GLN A 15 7.21 -12.13 -31.72
CA GLN A 15 6.14 -11.18 -32.02
C GLN A 15 4.75 -11.79 -31.83
N LYS A 16 4.53 -13.04 -32.29
CA LYS A 16 3.24 -13.74 -32.09
C LYS A 16 2.93 -13.91 -30.61
N ILE A 17 3.91 -14.34 -29.80
CA ILE A 17 3.72 -14.56 -28.36
C ILE A 17 3.49 -13.24 -27.63
N ALA A 18 4.33 -12.23 -27.91
CA ALA A 18 4.18 -10.89 -27.35
C ALA A 18 2.80 -10.31 -27.65
N ARG A 19 2.27 -10.48 -28.87
CA ARG A 19 0.94 -10.00 -29.25
C ARG A 19 -0.19 -10.70 -28.48
N VAL A 20 -0.05 -12.02 -28.24
CA VAL A 20 -1.02 -12.80 -27.45
C VAL A 20 -1.01 -12.38 -25.99
N GLU A 21 0.17 -12.15 -25.39
CA GLU A 21 0.27 -11.72 -24.00
C GLU A 21 -0.13 -10.24 -23.83
N HIS A 22 0.22 -9.35 -24.77
CA HIS A 22 -0.21 -7.94 -24.77
C HIS A 22 -1.73 -7.80 -24.74
N ARG A 23 -2.46 -8.63 -25.51
CA ARG A 23 -3.95 -8.60 -25.52
C ARG A 23 -4.57 -8.98 -24.17
N ARG A 24 -3.82 -9.63 -23.27
CA ARG A 24 -4.29 -10.04 -21.93
C ARG A 24 -4.01 -8.97 -20.86
N ILE A 25 -3.18 -7.99 -21.20
CA ILE A 25 -2.69 -6.92 -20.34
C ILE A 25 -3.41 -5.63 -20.74
N PRO A 26 -3.81 -4.77 -19.78
CA PRO A 26 -4.34 -3.45 -20.11
C PRO A 26 -3.33 -2.64 -20.92
N ASN A 27 -3.77 -2.02 -22.02
CA ASN A 27 -2.88 -1.35 -22.98
C ASN A 27 -2.02 -0.22 -22.38
N HIS A 28 -2.44 0.38 -21.27
CA HIS A 28 -1.73 1.48 -20.61
C HIS A 28 -0.62 1.01 -19.65
N MET A 29 -0.58 -0.29 -19.32
CA MET A 29 0.38 -0.81 -18.34
C MET A 29 1.76 -1.07 -18.95
N ILE A 30 1.78 -1.60 -20.18
CA ILE A 30 3.01 -2.11 -20.82
C ILE A 30 2.88 -1.98 -22.32
N GLU A 31 3.92 -1.47 -22.95
CA GLU A 31 3.98 -1.35 -24.40
C GLU A 31 4.32 -2.69 -25.08
N TYR A 32 3.74 -2.91 -26.26
CA TYR A 32 4.02 -4.08 -27.08
C TYR A 32 5.51 -4.26 -27.38
N GLU A 33 6.23 -3.17 -27.63
CA GLU A 33 7.66 -3.19 -27.97
C GLU A 33 8.52 -3.67 -26.79
N GLU A 34 8.12 -3.40 -25.56
CA GLU A 34 8.80 -3.89 -24.36
C GLU A 34 8.68 -5.42 -24.26
N LEU A 35 7.50 -5.98 -24.51
CA LEU A 35 7.27 -7.43 -24.51
C LEU A 35 8.09 -8.14 -25.61
N VAL A 36 8.17 -7.53 -26.79
CA VAL A 36 9.02 -8.04 -27.88
C VAL A 36 10.49 -8.02 -27.47
N SER A 37 10.94 -6.93 -26.84
CA SER A 37 12.33 -6.79 -26.36
C SER A 37 12.69 -7.84 -25.32
N ILE A 38 11.81 -8.08 -24.34
CA ILE A 38 11.99 -9.14 -23.32
C ILE A 38 12.11 -10.51 -23.99
N GLY A 39 11.25 -10.80 -24.97
CA GLY A 39 11.32 -12.05 -25.72
C GLY A 39 12.61 -12.22 -26.53
N ILE A 40 13.11 -11.16 -27.17
CA ILE A 40 14.38 -11.19 -27.90
C ILE A 40 15.55 -11.44 -26.95
N ILE A 41 15.58 -10.79 -25.77
CA ILE A 41 16.61 -11.01 -24.74
C ILE A 41 16.61 -12.47 -24.27
N ALA A 42 15.42 -13.07 -24.08
CA ALA A 42 15.29 -14.47 -23.71
C ALA A 42 15.87 -15.41 -24.77
N VAL A 43 15.54 -15.19 -26.05
CA VAL A 43 16.10 -15.96 -27.17
C VAL A 43 17.61 -15.79 -27.26
N GLN A 44 18.11 -14.57 -27.13
CA GLN A 44 19.54 -14.29 -27.15
C GLN A 44 20.26 -15.01 -26.00
N THR A 45 19.67 -15.03 -24.81
CA THR A 45 20.22 -15.73 -23.64
C THR A 45 20.27 -17.24 -23.83
N LEU A 46 19.26 -17.81 -24.50
CA LEU A 46 19.22 -19.24 -24.82
C LEU A 46 20.27 -19.65 -25.85
N ILE A 47 20.56 -18.79 -26.83
CA ILE A 47 21.51 -19.07 -27.92
C ILE A 47 22.95 -18.79 -27.48
N LYS A 48 23.17 -17.82 -26.59
CA LYS A 48 24.51 -17.38 -26.19
C LYS A 48 25.29 -18.52 -25.54
N GLY A 49 26.43 -18.87 -26.13
CA GLY A 49 27.37 -19.86 -25.60
C GLY A 49 26.96 -21.32 -25.77
N LYS A 50 25.99 -21.62 -26.66
CA LYS A 50 25.58 -23.00 -26.99
C LYS A 50 26.27 -23.53 -28.25
N SER A 51 26.57 -24.82 -28.26
CA SER A 51 27.10 -25.50 -29.45
C SER A 51 26.01 -25.80 -30.48
N GLU A 52 26.39 -26.01 -31.74
CA GLU A 52 25.46 -26.24 -32.86
C GLU A 52 24.58 -27.49 -32.64
N GLU A 53 25.11 -28.53 -31.99
CA GLU A 53 24.34 -29.72 -31.57
C GLU A 53 23.30 -29.44 -30.48
N GLN A 54 23.57 -28.50 -29.57
CA GLN A 54 22.61 -28.10 -28.53
C GLN A 54 21.48 -27.26 -29.11
N LEU A 55 21.80 -26.40 -30.08
CA LEU A 55 20.83 -25.58 -30.81
C LEU A 55 19.91 -26.43 -31.68
N ALA A 56 20.39 -27.53 -32.26
CA ALA A 56 19.57 -28.47 -33.03
C ALA A 56 18.48 -29.18 -32.20
N ARG A 57 18.62 -29.20 -30.86
CA ARG A 57 17.61 -29.77 -29.95
C ARG A 57 16.48 -28.79 -29.63
N TYR A 58 16.65 -27.50 -29.94
CA TYR A 58 15.63 -26.49 -29.69
C TYR A 58 14.64 -26.44 -30.85
N ASN A 59 13.46 -26.99 -30.62
CA ASN A 59 12.34 -26.79 -31.53
C ASN A 59 11.66 -25.43 -31.29
N ASP A 60 10.90 -24.96 -32.28
CA ASP A 60 10.14 -23.72 -32.21
C ASP A 60 9.18 -23.68 -31.00
N ALA A 61 8.64 -24.83 -30.62
CA ALA A 61 7.75 -24.97 -29.46
C ALA A 61 8.46 -24.71 -28.12
N TYR A 62 9.70 -25.18 -27.96
CA TYR A 62 10.53 -24.98 -26.77
C TYR A 62 10.92 -23.51 -26.66
N ILE A 63 11.40 -22.91 -27.75
CA ILE A 63 11.74 -21.48 -27.79
C ILE A 63 10.49 -20.65 -27.48
N GLY A 64 9.34 -20.99 -28.07
CA GLY A 64 8.09 -20.29 -27.78
C GLY A 64 7.67 -20.40 -26.31
N THR A 65 7.84 -21.57 -25.69
CA THR A 65 7.54 -21.77 -24.26
C THR A 65 8.49 -20.94 -23.39
N ALA A 66 9.78 -20.89 -23.72
CA ALA A 66 10.77 -20.14 -22.97
C ALA A 66 10.56 -18.62 -23.09
N VAL A 67 10.24 -18.11 -24.29
CA VAL A 67 9.88 -16.69 -24.51
C VAL A 67 8.65 -16.31 -23.71
N LYS A 68 7.60 -17.15 -23.75
CA LYS A 68 6.39 -16.94 -22.96
C LYS A 68 6.69 -16.92 -21.47
N TRP A 69 7.52 -17.84 -20.98
CA TRP A 69 7.94 -17.87 -19.59
C TRP A 69 8.72 -16.62 -19.20
N ALA A 70 9.67 -16.20 -20.02
CA ALA A 70 10.49 -15.01 -19.77
C ALA A 70 9.62 -13.75 -19.68
N ILE A 71 8.70 -13.55 -20.62
CA ILE A 71 7.74 -12.44 -20.59
C ILE A 71 6.95 -12.48 -19.27
N ARG A 72 6.32 -13.61 -18.93
CA ARG A 72 5.51 -13.71 -17.71
C ARG A 72 6.30 -13.56 -16.41
N ASN A 73 7.54 -14.02 -16.40
CA ASN A 73 8.43 -13.88 -15.27
C ASN A 73 8.78 -12.41 -15.04
N GLU A 74 9.11 -11.69 -16.13
CA GLU A 74 9.41 -10.25 -16.06
C GLU A 74 8.19 -9.45 -15.61
N LEU A 75 7.01 -9.78 -16.14
CA LEU A 75 5.74 -9.18 -15.72
C LEU A 75 5.48 -9.37 -14.22
N ARG A 76 5.71 -10.57 -13.71
CA ARG A 76 5.55 -10.89 -12.29
C ARG A 76 6.54 -10.12 -11.41
N HIS A 77 7.77 -9.94 -11.88
CA HIS A 77 8.81 -9.25 -11.14
C HIS A 77 8.59 -7.74 -11.09
N ARG A 78 8.26 -7.13 -12.23
CA ARG A 78 8.07 -5.67 -12.36
C ARG A 78 6.73 -5.20 -11.82
N TYR A 79 5.68 -5.98 -12.01
CA TYR A 79 4.31 -5.53 -11.79
C TYR A 79 3.57 -6.38 -10.75
N LYS A 80 3.40 -5.81 -9.55
CA LYS A 80 2.63 -6.47 -8.47
C LYS A 80 1.20 -6.81 -8.91
N TRP A 81 0.56 -5.95 -9.72
CA TRP A 81 -0.81 -6.18 -10.23
C TRP A 81 -0.94 -7.49 -11.04
N TYR A 82 0.09 -7.86 -11.83
CA TYR A 82 0.08 -9.10 -12.61
C TYR A 82 0.03 -10.34 -11.70
N THR A 83 0.70 -10.27 -10.54
CA THR A 83 0.66 -11.33 -9.53
C THR A 83 -0.70 -11.41 -8.83
N LEU A 84 -1.36 -10.27 -8.60
CA LEU A 84 -2.71 -10.22 -8.03
C LEU A 84 -3.76 -10.83 -8.97
N LYS A 85 -3.76 -10.47 -10.26
CA LYS A 85 -4.68 -11.00 -11.27
C LYS A 85 -4.57 -12.50 -11.50
N HIS A 86 -3.36 -13.05 -11.35
CA HIS A 86 -3.06 -14.46 -11.59
C HIS A 86 -2.89 -15.28 -10.31
N LYS A 87 -3.14 -14.70 -9.13
CA LYS A 87 -3.29 -15.48 -7.91
C LYS A 87 -4.60 -16.26 -8.06
N LYS A 88 -4.52 -17.60 -8.08
CA LYS A 88 -5.73 -18.42 -7.93
C LYS A 88 -6.42 -17.95 -6.66
N GLU A 89 -7.67 -17.54 -6.77
CA GLU A 89 -8.54 -17.32 -5.62
C GLU A 89 -8.55 -18.63 -4.84
N ASP A 90 -7.77 -18.69 -3.77
CA ASP A 90 -7.96 -19.70 -2.75
C ASP A 90 -9.23 -19.26 -2.04
N SER A 91 -10.35 -19.77 -2.55
CA SER A 91 -11.68 -19.64 -1.97
C SER A 91 -11.66 -20.30 -0.59
N GLY A 92 -11.22 -19.55 0.43
CA GLY A 92 -11.04 -20.12 1.76
C GLY A 92 -10.98 -19.12 2.92
N ASP A 93 -10.52 -17.88 2.73
CA ASP A 93 -10.33 -16.99 3.89
C ASP A 93 -10.31 -15.50 3.51
N ASP A 94 -11.48 -14.94 3.19
CA ASP A 94 -11.71 -13.48 3.17
C ASP A 94 -13.01 -13.20 3.95
N SER A 95 -13.17 -13.88 5.10
CA SER A 95 -14.04 -13.36 6.17
C SER A 95 -13.27 -12.22 6.86
N TYR A 96 -13.97 -11.19 7.34
CA TYR A 96 -13.47 -9.90 7.89
C TYR A 96 -13.25 -8.81 6.80
N VAL A 97 -13.92 -7.64 6.76
CA VAL A 97 -14.91 -6.95 7.60
C VAL A 97 -15.61 -5.92 6.68
N SER A 98 -16.94 -5.82 6.70
CA SER A 98 -17.64 -4.58 6.35
C SER A 98 -18.74 -4.32 7.37
N ASP A 99 -18.31 -4.03 8.60
CA ASP A 99 -19.14 -3.38 9.59
C ASP A 99 -19.09 -1.87 9.27
N ALA A 100 -19.87 -1.47 8.29
CA ALA A 100 -20.02 -0.08 7.90
C ALA A 100 -21.51 0.22 7.68
N VAL A 101 -22.10 0.70 8.77
CA VAL A 101 -23.28 1.57 8.84
C VAL A 101 -24.60 0.96 8.38
N ALA A 102 -25.30 0.35 9.34
CA ALA A 102 -26.75 0.22 9.29
C ALA A 102 -27.38 1.63 9.38
N SER A 103 -27.51 2.32 8.26
CA SER A 103 -28.50 3.36 8.09
C SER A 103 -29.85 2.67 7.86
N GLN A 104 -30.67 2.64 8.92
CA GLN A 104 -32.11 2.49 8.78
C GLN A 104 -32.62 3.66 7.95
N ASP A 105 -32.81 3.46 6.66
CA ASP A 105 -33.90 4.08 5.94
C ASP A 105 -34.25 3.19 4.75
N GLY A 106 -35.51 2.78 4.73
CA GLY A 106 -36.07 1.98 3.67
C GLY A 106 -36.14 2.77 2.37
N ASN A 107 -35.93 2.06 1.27
CA ASN A 107 -36.25 2.43 -0.11
C ASN A 107 -35.08 2.94 -0.98
N SER A 108 -34.29 2.00 -1.51
CA SER A 108 -33.74 2.09 -2.88
C SER A 108 -33.21 0.73 -3.33
N ASP A 109 -33.48 0.38 -4.58
CA ASP A 109 -33.02 -0.81 -5.32
C ASP A 109 -31.48 -0.90 -5.40
N ASP A 110 -30.82 -1.33 -4.32
CA ASP A 110 -29.37 -1.52 -4.32
C ASP A 110 -29.02 -2.99 -4.66
N MET A 111 -28.77 -3.23 -5.95
CA MET A 111 -28.15 -4.46 -6.45
C MET A 111 -26.71 -4.52 -5.94
N GLY A 112 -26.55 -5.02 -4.72
CA GLY A 112 -25.25 -5.16 -4.05
C GLY A 112 -24.26 -5.98 -4.87
N PHE A 113 -23.37 -5.30 -5.59
CA PHE A 113 -22.22 -5.91 -6.23
C PHE A 113 -21.23 -6.34 -5.16
N SER A 114 -21.07 -7.64 -4.94
CA SER A 114 -19.97 -8.20 -4.14
C SER A 114 -18.66 -8.05 -4.91
N ILE A 115 -18.02 -6.89 -4.78
CA ILE A 115 -16.71 -6.65 -5.38
C ILE A 115 -15.66 -7.28 -4.44
N SER A 116 -14.91 -8.28 -4.95
CA SER A 116 -13.85 -8.91 -4.18
C SER A 116 -12.72 -7.91 -3.88
N PRO A 117 -12.08 -7.98 -2.69
CA PRO A 117 -10.94 -7.11 -2.36
C PRO A 117 -9.80 -7.18 -3.38
N THR A 118 -9.67 -8.32 -4.08
CA THR A 118 -8.72 -8.52 -5.18
C THR A 118 -9.04 -7.67 -6.41
N LYS A 119 -10.32 -7.59 -6.82
CA LYS A 119 -10.78 -6.73 -7.92
C LYS A 119 -10.64 -5.25 -7.58
N VAL A 120 -10.93 -4.86 -6.33
CA VAL A 120 -10.70 -3.50 -5.86
C VAL A 120 -9.21 -3.15 -5.96
N ARG A 121 -8.31 -4.02 -5.48
CA ARG A 121 -6.87 -3.79 -5.58
C ARG A 121 -6.39 -3.73 -7.03
N GLU A 122 -6.91 -4.57 -7.93
CA GLU A 122 -6.58 -4.51 -9.37
C GLU A 122 -6.97 -3.14 -9.96
N ALA A 123 -8.20 -2.69 -9.76
CA ALA A 123 -8.68 -1.38 -10.22
C ALA A 123 -7.91 -0.20 -9.60
N VAL A 124 -7.53 -0.32 -8.33
CA VAL A 124 -6.69 0.65 -7.61
C VAL A 124 -5.30 0.74 -8.24
N TYR A 125 -4.66 -0.38 -8.57
CA TYR A 125 -3.37 -0.35 -9.29
C TYR A 125 -3.50 0.19 -10.72
N GLU A 126 -4.62 -0.05 -11.39
CA GLU A 126 -4.90 0.52 -12.73
C GLU A 126 -5.12 2.03 -12.69
N THR A 127 -5.83 2.54 -11.68
CA THR A 127 -6.26 3.95 -11.63
C THR A 127 -5.20 4.86 -11.00
N ILE A 128 -4.44 4.40 -9.99
CA ILE A 128 -3.60 5.27 -9.16
C ILE A 128 -2.29 5.70 -9.84
N LEU A 129 -1.86 5.05 -10.92
CA LEU A 129 -0.52 5.28 -11.48
C LEU A 129 -0.40 6.46 -12.46
N SER A 130 -1.48 7.16 -12.79
CA SER A 130 -1.42 8.31 -13.71
C SER A 130 -2.00 9.58 -13.11
N ILE A 131 -1.12 10.49 -12.70
CA ILE A 131 -1.49 11.87 -12.31
C ILE A 131 -2.11 12.59 -13.51
N ASP A 132 -1.60 12.35 -14.72
CA ASP A 132 -2.15 12.91 -15.96
C ASP A 132 -3.53 12.33 -16.30
N GLY A 133 -3.78 11.07 -15.95
CA GLY A 133 -5.10 10.44 -16.08
C GLY A 133 -6.12 11.04 -15.12
N LEU A 134 -5.71 11.32 -13.87
CA LEU A 134 -6.52 12.06 -12.90
C LEU A 134 -6.77 13.50 -13.38
N ALA A 135 -5.77 14.14 -14.00
CA ALA A 135 -5.89 15.47 -14.60
C ALA A 135 -6.90 15.50 -15.75
N ALA A 136 -6.85 14.50 -16.63
CA ALA A 136 -7.73 14.42 -17.79
C ALA A 136 -9.18 14.04 -17.44
N ALA A 137 -9.37 13.34 -16.31
CA ALA A 137 -10.69 13.01 -15.78
C ALA A 137 -11.29 14.11 -14.88
N ALA A 138 -10.46 15.06 -14.44
CA ALA A 138 -10.89 16.22 -13.68
C ALA A 138 -11.68 17.18 -14.59
N THR A 139 -12.83 17.66 -14.11
CA THR A 139 -13.55 18.78 -14.73
C THR A 139 -12.66 20.03 -14.78
N ASP A 140 -12.92 20.93 -15.73
CA ASP A 140 -12.07 22.09 -16.15
C ASP A 140 -11.50 23.01 -15.05
N ASN A 141 -11.85 22.83 -13.77
CA ASN A 141 -11.40 23.62 -12.63
C ASN A 141 -10.70 22.83 -11.50
N ALA A 142 -10.52 21.51 -11.61
CA ALA A 142 -9.86 20.73 -10.57
C ALA A 142 -8.40 20.42 -10.94
N SER A 143 -7.47 20.81 -10.08
CA SER A 143 -6.04 20.50 -10.23
C SER A 143 -5.79 19.04 -9.86
N PRO A 144 -4.87 18.31 -10.53
CA PRO A 144 -4.51 16.94 -10.15
C PRO A 144 -4.04 16.83 -8.69
N PHE A 145 -3.50 17.94 -8.17
CA PHE A 145 -3.02 18.07 -6.79
C PHE A 145 -4.15 18.20 -5.76
N ASP A 146 -5.38 18.51 -6.16
CA ASP A 146 -6.53 18.58 -5.24
C ASP A 146 -6.91 17.19 -4.70
N PHE A 147 -6.56 16.13 -5.44
CA PHE A 147 -6.78 14.74 -5.07
C PHE A 147 -5.67 14.19 -4.16
N ILE A 148 -4.46 14.77 -4.21
CA ILE A 148 -3.30 14.32 -3.45
C ILE A 148 -2.97 15.37 -2.39
N LYS A 149 -3.65 15.28 -1.24
CA LYS A 149 -3.41 16.17 -0.10
C LYS A 149 -2.23 15.67 0.73
N ASP A 150 -1.34 16.59 1.14
CA ASP A 150 -0.30 16.29 2.12
C ASP A 150 -0.95 16.13 3.51
N PRO A 151 -0.82 14.97 4.18
CA PRO A 151 -1.34 14.77 5.53
C PRO A 151 -0.49 15.43 6.61
N SER A 152 0.62 16.08 6.26
CA SER A 152 1.50 16.76 7.20
C SER A 152 0.81 17.98 7.81
N ALA A 153 1.02 18.18 9.11
CA ALA A 153 0.47 19.34 9.81
C ALA A 153 0.98 20.66 9.21
N MET A 154 0.05 21.58 9.00
CA MET A 154 0.30 22.93 8.51
C MET A 154 1.10 23.77 9.54
N PRO A 155 1.75 24.87 9.14
CA PRO A 155 2.59 25.66 10.04
C PRO A 155 1.86 26.22 11.27
N ASP A 156 0.59 26.61 11.10
CA ASP A 156 -0.33 27.04 12.14
C ASP A 156 -0.68 25.89 13.11
N GLU A 157 -1.05 24.72 12.58
CA GLU A 157 -1.31 23.51 13.39
C GLU A 157 -0.06 23.11 14.19
N LYS A 158 1.13 23.19 13.59
CA LYS A 158 2.40 22.94 14.28
C LYS A 158 2.64 23.94 15.40
N ALA A 159 2.40 25.23 15.16
CA ALA A 159 2.52 26.26 16.19
C ALA A 159 1.56 25.98 17.35
N GLU A 160 0.33 25.57 17.05
CA GLU A 160 -0.67 25.21 18.04
C GLU A 160 -0.24 23.99 18.90
N ILE A 161 0.27 22.93 18.27
CA ILE A 161 0.80 21.75 18.95
C ILE A 161 1.94 22.12 19.90
N VAL A 162 2.83 23.03 19.47
CA VAL A 162 3.95 23.51 20.30
C VAL A 162 3.46 24.28 21.51
N GLU A 163 2.48 25.18 21.34
CA GLU A 163 1.88 25.90 22.46
C GLU A 163 1.17 24.96 23.43
N MET A 164 0.40 24.01 22.92
CA MET A 164 -0.29 23.01 23.71
C MET A 164 0.70 22.14 24.50
N SER A 165 1.80 21.72 23.86
CA SER A 165 2.87 20.97 24.52
C SER A 165 3.46 21.75 25.70
N LYS A 166 3.66 23.06 25.56
CA LYS A 166 4.16 23.94 26.62
C LYS A 166 3.18 24.01 27.80
N LEU A 167 1.88 24.15 27.54
CA LEU A 167 0.84 24.18 28.57
C LEU A 167 0.73 22.84 29.31
N ILE A 168 0.75 21.71 28.58
CA ILE A 168 0.71 20.36 29.17
C ILE A 168 1.92 20.15 30.09
N LYS A 169 3.12 20.56 29.68
CA LYS A 169 4.33 20.47 30.53
C LYS A 169 4.16 21.25 31.83
N GLN A 170 3.60 22.45 31.77
CA GLN A 170 3.30 23.24 32.98
C GLN A 170 2.24 22.57 33.86
N ALA A 171 1.21 21.95 33.27
CA ALA A 171 0.19 21.20 33.99
C ALA A 171 0.79 20.01 34.74
N ILE A 172 1.63 19.22 34.07
CA ILE A 172 2.32 18.06 34.64
C ILE A 172 3.28 18.49 35.77
N ALA A 173 3.92 19.66 35.65
CA ALA A 173 4.78 20.22 36.69
C ALA A 173 4.02 20.62 37.97
N LYS A 174 2.69 20.83 37.91
CA LYS A 174 1.85 21.08 39.09
C LYS A 174 1.36 19.81 39.76
N LEU A 175 1.40 18.67 39.07
CA LEU A 175 1.00 17.39 39.66
C LEU A 175 1.94 16.99 40.80
N PRO A 176 1.42 16.29 41.83
CA PRO A 176 2.24 15.66 42.86
C PRO A 176 3.29 14.71 42.27
N GLN A 177 4.45 14.59 42.93
CA GLN A 177 5.59 13.83 42.41
C GLN A 177 5.23 12.39 42.02
N LYS A 178 4.45 11.69 42.84
CA LYS A 178 4.04 10.30 42.56
C LYS A 178 3.18 10.18 41.31
N GLU A 179 2.29 11.13 41.09
CA GLU A 179 1.40 11.16 39.93
C GLU A 179 2.14 11.51 38.64
N ARG A 180 3.04 12.49 38.72
CA ARG A 180 3.93 12.88 37.62
C ARG A 180 4.72 11.67 37.10
N THR A 181 5.31 10.88 38.00
CA THR A 181 6.06 9.68 37.62
C THR A 181 5.18 8.64 36.92
N VAL A 182 3.94 8.44 37.39
CA VAL A 182 2.99 7.51 36.75
C VAL A 182 2.60 8.00 35.35
N VAL A 183 2.34 9.30 35.18
CA VAL A 183 2.04 9.92 33.88
C VAL A 183 3.24 9.82 32.93
N GLU A 184 4.47 10.05 33.42
CA GLU A 184 5.69 9.90 32.64
C GLU A 184 5.86 8.46 32.13
N TYR A 185 5.75 7.47 33.01
CA TYR A 185 5.88 6.07 32.62
C TYR A 185 4.80 5.66 31.62
N ARG A 186 3.58 6.15 31.80
CA ARG A 186 2.47 5.83 30.89
C ARG A 186 2.66 6.43 29.49
N PHE A 187 2.91 7.74 29.40
CA PHE A 187 2.80 8.46 28.14
C PHE A 187 4.15 8.74 27.47
N TYR A 188 5.23 8.93 28.23
CA TYR A 188 6.57 9.16 27.67
C TYR A 188 7.35 7.87 27.44
N ARG A 189 7.16 6.88 28.32
CA ARG A 189 7.83 5.56 28.21
C ARG A 189 6.93 4.46 27.63
N ASN A 190 5.69 4.80 27.28
CA ASN A 190 4.71 3.90 26.68
C ASN A 190 4.50 2.57 27.46
N MET A 191 4.54 2.62 28.80
CA MET A 191 4.46 1.43 29.63
C MET A 191 3.02 1.01 29.92
N GLN A 192 2.81 -0.31 30.08
CA GLN A 192 1.51 -0.82 30.50
C GLN A 192 1.26 -0.55 31.98
N ALA A 193 -0.01 -0.37 32.36
CA ALA A 193 -0.39 -0.11 33.75
C ALA A 193 0.05 -1.22 34.71
N LYS A 194 0.20 -2.46 34.21
CA LYS A 194 0.71 -3.62 34.97
C LYS A 194 2.19 -3.45 35.33
N ASP A 195 3.01 -2.99 34.40
CA ASP A 195 4.46 -2.80 34.61
C ASP A 195 4.75 -1.57 35.48
N ILE A 196 3.90 -0.54 35.35
CA ILE A 196 3.96 0.64 36.24
C ILE A 196 3.60 0.23 37.67
N ALA A 197 2.58 -0.61 37.82
CA ALA A 197 2.13 -1.12 39.12
C ALA A 197 3.23 -1.89 39.87
N THR A 198 3.97 -2.76 39.17
CA THR A 198 5.08 -3.52 39.77
C THR A 198 6.23 -2.61 40.20
N MET A 199 6.60 -1.62 39.40
CA MET A 199 7.69 -0.68 39.75
C MET A 199 7.33 0.28 40.89
N VAL A 200 6.08 0.74 40.95
CA VAL A 200 5.63 1.72 41.96
C VAL A 200 5.12 1.02 43.23
N GLY A 201 4.94 -0.30 43.22
CA GLY A 201 4.46 -1.08 44.36
C GLY A 201 2.96 -0.87 44.64
N LEU A 202 2.16 -0.65 43.60
CA LEU A 202 0.71 -0.41 43.70
C LEU A 202 -0.06 -1.43 42.86
N SER A 203 -1.37 -1.56 43.07
CA SER A 203 -2.21 -2.40 42.20
C SER A 203 -2.45 -1.74 40.83
N PRO A 204 -2.60 -2.52 39.74
CA PRO A 204 -2.91 -1.97 38.42
C PRO A 204 -4.16 -1.09 38.41
N SER A 205 -5.20 -1.47 39.15
CA SER A 205 -6.43 -0.67 39.29
C SER A 205 -6.16 0.69 39.94
N ARG A 206 -5.23 0.76 40.92
CA ARG A 206 -4.84 2.02 41.55
C ARG A 206 -4.06 2.90 40.58
N ILE A 207 -3.19 2.33 39.74
CA ILE A 207 -2.46 3.06 38.68
C ILE A 207 -3.44 3.67 37.67
N THR A 208 -4.43 2.92 37.19
CA THR A 208 -5.44 3.46 36.26
C THR A 208 -6.22 4.63 36.86
N ARG A 209 -6.60 4.54 38.14
CA ARG A 209 -7.26 5.65 38.85
C ARG A 209 -6.36 6.87 39.00
N ILE A 210 -5.07 6.68 39.29
CA ILE A 210 -4.09 7.78 39.35
C ILE A 210 -3.98 8.45 37.98
N ILE A 211 -3.85 7.68 36.89
CA ILE A 211 -3.78 8.22 35.53
C ILE A 211 -5.03 9.06 35.22
N GLN A 212 -6.22 8.53 35.49
CA GLN A 212 -7.47 9.26 35.27
C GLN A 212 -7.55 10.56 36.08
N PHE A 213 -7.18 10.51 37.36
CA PHE A 213 -7.16 11.69 38.23
C PHE A 213 -6.18 12.75 37.70
N SER A 214 -4.96 12.36 37.36
CA SER A 214 -3.95 13.27 36.82
C SER A 214 -4.36 13.87 35.47
N LEU A 215 -5.02 13.09 34.59
CA LEU A 215 -5.56 13.61 33.33
C LEU A 215 -6.69 14.64 33.57
N ASN A 216 -7.55 14.42 34.56
CA ASN A 216 -8.58 15.39 34.91
C ASN A 216 -7.99 16.69 35.44
N GLN A 217 -6.96 16.63 36.29
CA GLN A 217 -6.24 17.80 36.78
C GLN A 217 -5.54 18.57 35.64
N ILE A 218 -4.93 17.86 34.70
CA ILE A 218 -4.35 18.47 33.50
C ILE A 218 -5.44 19.17 32.67
N ARG A 219 -6.60 18.51 32.47
CA ARG A 219 -7.73 19.08 31.71
C ARG A 219 -8.28 20.34 32.37
N GLU A 220 -8.49 20.33 33.69
CA GLU A 220 -8.93 21.50 34.45
C GLU A 220 -7.94 22.67 34.32
N TYR A 221 -6.64 22.38 34.37
CA TYR A 221 -5.62 23.40 34.16
C TYR A 221 -5.67 24.01 32.75
N LEU A 222 -5.86 23.18 31.72
CA LEU A 222 -5.99 23.66 30.34
C LEU A 222 -7.25 24.51 30.14
N LYS A 223 -8.39 24.10 30.71
CA LYS A 223 -9.63 24.89 30.70
C LYS A 223 -9.44 26.26 31.36
N SER A 224 -8.74 26.32 32.50
CA SER A 224 -8.45 27.60 33.17
C SER A 224 -7.59 28.57 32.34
N LYS A 225 -6.92 28.07 31.29
CA LYS A 225 -6.10 28.85 30.36
C LYS A 225 -6.82 29.18 29.05
N GLY A 226 -8.14 28.97 28.98
CA GLY A 226 -8.95 29.36 27.82
C GLY A 226 -8.89 28.38 26.65
N ARG A 227 -8.51 27.12 26.89
CA ARG A 227 -8.61 26.04 25.90
C ARG A 227 -9.80 25.17 26.27
N GLU A 228 -10.98 25.55 25.77
CA GLU A 228 -12.24 24.81 25.98
C GLU A 228 -12.53 23.79 24.87
N ASP A 229 -11.82 23.87 23.74
CA ASP A 229 -12.17 23.17 22.49
C ASP A 229 -11.63 21.72 22.37
N TYR A 230 -11.23 21.06 23.48
CA TYR A 230 -10.63 19.71 23.46
C TYR A 230 -11.09 18.76 24.59
#